data_AF-A0A419X707-F1
#
_entry.id   AF-A0A419X707-F1
#
_cell.length_a   1.000
_cell.length_b   1.000
_cell.length_c   1.000
_cell.angle_alpha   90.00
_cell.angle_beta   90.00
_cell.angle_gamma   90.00
#
_symmetry.space_group_name_H-M   'P 1'
#
loop_
_entity.id
_entity.type
_entity.pdbx_description
1 polymer ?
#
loop_
_entity_poly.entity_id
_entity_poly.type
_entity_poly.pdbx_seq_one_letter_code
_entity_poly.pdbx_strand_id
1 'polypeptide(L)'
;MPIIIDIFVCMELNLILAAMATYVLNLPFGYVRQGFKKFSVMWFIAIHAPIPFVVLFRHLFGLGFELYTYPIMVSAFFLGQFTGKKARIYLDNRRVIEDVEIYDTKKDRN
;
A
#
# COMPACT_ATOMS: atom_id res chain seq x y z
N MET A 1 -29.19 16.88 20.23
CA MET A 1 -28.91 15.43 20.10
C MET A 1 -28.74 14.90 18.66
N PRO A 2 -29.10 15.61 17.54
CA PRO A 2 -28.74 15.13 16.19
C PRO A 2 -27.30 15.53 15.79
N ILE A 3 -26.89 16.77 16.11
CA ILE A 3 -25.59 17.34 15.69
C ILE A 3 -24.37 16.50 16.14
N ILE A 4 -24.38 15.95 17.36
CA ILE A 4 -23.26 15.14 17.86
C ILE A 4 -23.16 13.81 17.12
N ILE A 5 -24.30 13.20 16.78
CA ILE A 5 -24.35 11.94 16.04
C ILE A 5 -23.86 12.18 14.61
N ASP A 6 -24.29 13.26 13.96
CA ASP A 6 -23.85 13.62 12.61
C ASP A 6 -22.34 13.88 12.57
N ILE A 7 -21.78 14.61 13.53
CA ILE A 7 -20.33 14.86 13.64
C ILE A 7 -19.55 13.56 13.86
N PHE A 8 -20.05 12.68 14.74
CA PHE A 8 -19.41 11.40 15.02
C PHE A 8 -19.40 10.49 13.78
N VAL A 9 -20.53 10.40 13.06
CA VAL A 9 -20.64 9.63 11.81
C VAL A 9 -19.74 10.21 10.72
N CYS A 10 -19.65 11.54 10.58
CA CYS A 10 -18.73 12.18 9.64
C CYS A 10 -17.26 11.87 9.97
N MET A 11 -16.90 11.84 11.26
CA MET A 11 -15.53 11.52 11.70
C MET A 11 -15.15 10.06 11.38
N GLU A 12 -16.05 9.11 11.60
CA GLU A 12 -15.84 7.69 11.25
C GLU A 12 -15.71 7.49 9.73
N LEU A 13 -16.54 8.18 8.93
CA LEU A 13 -16.44 8.14 7.47
C LEU A 13 -15.09 8.70 6.98
N ASN A 14 -14.65 9.83 7.54
CA ASN A 14 -13.36 10.43 7.21
C ASN A 14 -12.18 9.49 7.52
N LEU A 15 -12.27 8.74 8.62
CA LEU A 15 -11.25 7.76 8.99
C LEU A 15 -11.17 6.61 7.98
N ILE A 16 -12.31 6.08 7.57
CA ILE A 16 -12.38 5.04 6.55
C ILE A 16 -11.82 5.54 5.22
N LEU A 17 -12.20 6.75 4.79
CA LEU A 17 -11.72 7.34 3.54
C LEU A 17 -10.21 7.58 3.58
N ALA A 18 -9.67 8.11 4.68
CA ALA A 18 -8.23 8.31 4.85
C ALA A 18 -7.46 6.99 4.89
N ALA A 19 -8.02 5.96 5.52
CA ALA A 19 -7.44 4.62 5.56
C ALA A 19 -7.43 3.98 4.16
N MET A 20 -8.53 4.09 3.41
CA MET A 20 -8.60 3.62 2.02
C MET A 20 -7.61 4.36 1.12
N ALA A 21 -7.53 5.69 1.21
CA ALA A 21 -6.56 6.48 0.47
C ALA A 21 -5.11 6.08 0.82
N THR A 22 -4.83 5.87 2.11
CA THR A 22 -3.54 5.38 2.60
C THR A 22 -3.21 4.01 2.03
N TYR A 23 -4.17 3.08 2.03
CA TYR A 23 -4.00 1.75 1.47
C TYR A 23 -3.66 1.80 -0.02
N VAL A 24 -4.47 2.52 -0.81
CA VAL A 24 -4.30 2.64 -2.27
C VAL A 24 -2.96 3.29 -2.60
N LEU A 25 -2.60 4.37 -1.90
CA LEU A 25 -1.31 5.03 -2.06
C LEU A 25 -0.15 4.04 -1.82
N ASN A 26 -0.27 3.17 -0.82
CA ASN A 26 0.82 2.25 -0.45
C ASN A 26 0.98 1.03 -1.37
N LEU A 27 0.00 0.72 -2.23
CA LEU A 27 0.11 -0.35 -3.22
C LEU A 27 1.32 -0.19 -4.16
N PRO A 28 1.49 0.94 -4.89
CA PRO A 28 2.64 1.13 -5.77
C PRO A 28 3.97 1.14 -5.01
N PHE A 29 4.04 1.72 -3.81
CA PHE A 29 5.27 1.69 -2.99
C PHE A 29 5.63 0.28 -2.55
N GLY A 30 4.65 -0.53 -2.14
CA GLY A 30 4.83 -1.94 -1.83
C GLY A 30 5.34 -2.75 -3.01
N TYR A 31 4.79 -2.48 -4.20
CA TYR A 31 5.23 -3.10 -5.45
C TYR A 31 6.68 -2.73 -5.76
N VAL A 32 6.99 -1.43 -5.86
CA VAL A 32 8.31 -0.93 -6.24
C VAL A 32 9.40 -1.40 -5.27
N ARG A 33 9.12 -1.35 -3.97
CA ARG A 33 10.08 -1.74 -2.93
C ARG A 33 10.55 -3.19 -3.05
N GLN A 34 9.70 -4.10 -3.50
CA GLN A 34 10.05 -5.51 -3.68
C GLN A 34 11.10 -5.70 -4.80
N GLY A 35 11.28 -4.70 -5.67
CA GLY A 35 12.33 -4.69 -6.70
C GLY A 35 13.71 -4.23 -6.23
N PHE A 36 13.82 -3.64 -5.04
CA PHE A 36 15.09 -3.20 -4.49
C PHE A 36 15.65 -4.21 -3.49
N LYS A 37 16.98 -4.29 -3.39
CA LYS A 37 17.65 -5.07 -2.34
C LYS A 37 17.18 -4.56 -0.98
N LYS A 38 16.74 -5.47 -0.09
CA LYS A 38 16.35 -5.14 1.29
C LYS A 38 17.49 -4.36 1.95
N PHE A 39 17.14 -3.32 2.72
CA PHE A 39 18.08 -2.41 3.39
C PHE A 39 18.97 -1.57 2.46
N SER A 40 18.71 -1.51 1.17
CA SER A 40 19.31 -0.49 0.30
C SER A 40 18.67 0.88 0.55
N VAL A 41 19.36 1.95 0.13
CA VAL A 41 18.86 3.33 0.20
C VAL A 41 17.52 3.45 -0.53
N MET A 42 17.40 2.88 -1.73
CA MET A 42 16.15 2.93 -2.51
C MET A 42 15.01 2.15 -1.83
N TRP A 43 15.32 1.01 -1.19
CA TRP A 43 14.34 0.27 -0.41
C TRP A 43 13.85 1.09 0.80
N PHE A 44 14.75 1.81 1.47
CA PHE A 44 14.41 2.68 2.59
C PHE A 44 13.53 3.85 2.13
N ILE A 45 13.88 4.51 1.03
CA ILE A 45 13.08 5.58 0.42
C ILE A 45 11.68 5.07 0.08
N ALA A 46 11.55 3.89 -0.53
CA ALA A 46 10.25 3.34 -0.89
C ALA A 46 9.33 3.07 0.32
N ILE A 47 9.88 2.88 1.53
CA ILE A 47 9.10 2.76 2.77
C ILE A 47 8.72 4.12 3.34
N HIS A 48 9.65 5.08 3.33
CA HIS A 48 9.45 6.35 4.05
C HIS A 48 8.79 7.42 3.19
N ALA A 49 8.98 7.40 1.87
CA ALA A 49 8.34 8.31 0.93
C ALA A 49 6.80 8.39 1.07
N PRO A 50 6.05 7.29 1.31
CA PRO A 50 4.61 7.39 1.53
C PRO A 50 4.21 8.00 2.88
N ILE A 51 5.09 8.05 3.90
CA ILE A 51 4.74 8.52 5.25
C ILE A 51 4.27 10.00 5.24
N PRO A 52 4.99 10.96 4.60
CA PRO A 52 4.53 12.35 4.49
C PRO A 52 3.14 12.49 3.88
N PHE A 53 2.79 11.68 2.87
CA PHE A 53 1.46 11.71 2.25
C PHE A 53 0.37 11.18 3.20
N VAL A 54 0.68 10.17 4.02
CA VAL A 54 -0.25 9.66 5.03
C VAL A 54 -0.51 10.71 6.10
N VAL A 55 0.52 11.44 6.52
CA VAL A 55 0.38 12.59 7.43
C VAL A 55 -0.48 13.67 6.77
N LEU A 56 -0.28 13.94 5.49
CA LEU A 56 -1.12 14.87 4.73
C LEU A 56 -2.58 14.40 4.68
N PHE A 57 -2.85 13.12 4.43
CA PHE A 57 -4.22 12.59 4.45
C PHE A 57 -4.88 12.79 5.82
N ARG A 58 -4.15 12.57 6.92
CA ARG A 58 -4.71 12.85 8.25
C ARG A 58 -5.16 14.30 8.39
N HIS A 59 -4.37 15.25 7.88
CA HIS A 59 -4.74 16.66 7.90
C HIS A 59 -5.94 16.96 6.97
N LEU A 60 -5.92 16.45 5.74
CA LEU A 60 -6.98 16.68 4.74
C LEU A 60 -8.34 16.12 5.17
N PHE A 61 -8.35 14.94 5.80
CA PHE A 61 -9.58 14.31 6.30
C PHE A 61 -9.96 14.78 7.70
N GLY A 62 -9.23 15.74 8.29
CA GLY A 62 -9.52 16.26 9.63
C GLY A 62 -9.41 15.21 10.73
N LEU A 63 -8.58 14.18 10.54
CA LEU A 63 -8.28 13.18 11.56
C LEU A 63 -7.38 13.85 12.60
N GLY A 64 -7.99 14.32 13.69
CA GLY A 64 -7.27 14.90 14.83
C GLY A 64 -6.22 13.94 15.42
N PHE A 65 -5.64 14.32 16.56
CA PHE A 65 -4.63 13.50 17.26
C PHE A 65 -5.25 12.39 18.12
N GLU A 66 -6.45 11.96 17.75
CA GLU A 66 -7.19 10.86 18.36
C GLU A 66 -6.40 9.55 18.26
N LEU A 67 -5.99 9.00 19.41
CA LEU A 67 -5.10 7.83 19.48
C LEU A 67 -5.70 6.59 18.79
N TYR A 68 -7.03 6.44 18.81
CA TYR A 68 -7.71 5.29 18.20
C TYR A 68 -7.61 5.27 16.67
N THR A 69 -7.36 6.42 16.03
CA THR A 69 -7.23 6.52 14.56
C THR A 69 -5.89 5.96 14.06
N TYR A 70 -4.85 5.97 14.90
CA TYR A 70 -3.49 5.57 14.50
C TYR A 70 -3.39 4.08 14.16
N PRO A 71 -3.88 3.13 14.99
CA PRO A 71 -3.86 1.71 14.65
C PRO A 71 -4.51 1.41 13.30
N ILE A 72 -5.62 2.08 12.96
CA ILE A 72 -6.35 1.88 11.69
C ILE A 72 -5.51 2.39 10.52
N MET A 73 -4.98 3.62 10.62
CA MET A 73 -4.13 4.21 9.58
C MET A 73 -2.84 3.43 9.35
N VAL A 74 -2.18 3.01 10.45
CA VAL A 74 -0.96 2.20 10.40
C VAL A 74 -1.24 0.82 9.80
N SER A 75 -2.37 0.19 10.15
CA SER A 75 -2.78 -1.08 9.55
C SER A 75 -3.00 -0.93 8.04
N ALA A 76 -3.73 0.11 7.60
CA ALA A 76 -3.95 0.38 6.19
C ALA A 76 -2.63 0.60 5.42
N PHE A 77 -1.68 1.32 6.03
CA PHE A 77 -0.34 1.54 5.47
C PHE A 77 0.38 0.21 5.21
N PHE A 78 0.49 -0.64 6.23
CA PHE A 78 1.19 -1.92 6.10
C PHE A 78 0.46 -2.90 5.18
N LEU A 79 -0.87 -2.92 5.20
CA LEU A 79 -1.66 -3.74 4.28
C LEU A 79 -1.42 -3.34 2.82
N GLY A 80 -1.40 -2.04 2.50
CA GLY A 80 -1.11 -1.57 1.15
C GLY A 80 0.30 -1.98 0.69
N GLN A 81 1.29 -1.80 1.57
CA GLN A 81 2.68 -2.21 1.31
C GLN A 81 2.81 -3.73 1.09
N PHE A 82 2.08 -4.53 1.87
CA PHE A 82 2.10 -5.99 1.76
C PHE A 82 1.40 -6.48 0.49
N THR A 83 0.23 -5.92 0.16
CA THR A 83 -0.49 -6.27 -1.06
C THR A 83 0.33 -5.92 -2.30
N GLY A 84 0.93 -4.73 -2.35
CA GLY A 84 1.82 -4.33 -3.44
C GLY A 84 3.01 -5.29 -3.63
N LYS A 85 3.65 -5.68 -2.52
CA LYS A 85 4.72 -6.69 -2.53
C LYS A 85 4.24 -8.02 -3.10
N LYS A 86 3.08 -8.52 -2.64
CA LYS A 86 2.52 -9.81 -3.08
C LYS A 86 2.19 -9.77 -4.57
N ALA A 87 1.62 -8.67 -5.06
CA ALA A 87 1.34 -8.47 -6.47
C ALA A 87 2.60 -8.56 -7.34
N ARG A 88 3.72 -7.95 -6.90
CA ARG A 88 4.98 -8.06 -7.64
C ARG A 88 5.53 -9.48 -7.68
N ILE A 89 5.53 -10.18 -6.55
CA ILE A 89 5.99 -11.58 -6.48
C ILE A 89 5.16 -12.48 -7.42
N TYR A 90 3.84 -12.31 -7.44
CA TYR A 90 2.96 -13.07 -8.32
C TYR A 90 3.29 -12.83 -9.80
N LEU A 91 3.49 -11.58 -10.19
CA LEU A 91 3.84 -11.21 -11.57
C LEU A 91 5.25 -11.69 -11.97
N ASP A 92 6.22 -11.61 -11.07
CA ASP A 92 7.58 -12.08 -11.32
C ASP A 92 7.61 -13.61 -11.51
N ASN A 93 6.87 -14.37 -10.69
CA ASN A 93 6.76 -15.83 -10.84
C ASN A 93 6.08 -16.22 -12.17
N ARG A 94 5.03 -15.48 -12.56
CA ARG A 94 4.33 -15.72 -13.83
C ARG A 94 5.26 -15.52 -15.03
N ARG A 95 6.07 -14.46 -15.02
CA ARG A 95 7.06 -14.19 -16.08
C ARG A 95 8.08 -15.32 -16.21
N VAL A 96 8.59 -15.82 -15.09
CA VAL A 96 9.54 -16.95 -15.10
C VAL A 96 8.93 -18.19 -15.75
N ILE A 97 7.66 -18.51 -15.46
CA ILE A 97 6.98 -19.67 -16.07
C ILE A 97 6.81 -19.46 -17.58
N GLU A 98 6.35 -18.27 -18.00
CA GLU A 98 6.19 -17.91 -19.42
C GLU A 98 7.54 -17.99 -20.16
N ASP A 99 8.64 -17.52 -19.57
CA ASP A 99 9.98 -17.59 -20.14
C ASP A 99 10.48 -19.04 -20.30
N VAL A 100 10.18 -19.92 -19.35
CA VAL A 100 10.52 -21.36 -19.41
C VAL A 100 9.73 -22.06 -20.52
N GLU A 101 8.42 -21.82 -20.62
CA GLU A 101 7.57 -22.40 -21.67
C GLU A 101 8.00 -21.95 -23.07
N ILE A 102 8.38 -20.67 -23.23
CA ILE A 102 8.93 -20.14 -24.48
C ILE A 102 10.28 -20.80 -24.84
N TYR A 103 11.11 -21.12 -23.85
CA TYR A 103 12.39 -21.80 -24.07
C TYR A 103 12.19 -23.25 -24.52
N ASP A 104 11.35 -24.02 -23.83
CA ASP A 104 11.08 -25.42 -24.15
C ASP A 104 10.44 -25.56 -25.53
N THR A 105 9.44 -24.72 -25.86
CA THR A 105 8.81 -24.70 -27.19
C THR A 105 9.75 -24.31 -28.33
N LYS A 106 10.84 -23.58 -28.06
CA LYS A 106 11.89 -23.32 -29.05
C LYS A 106 12.85 -24.48 -29.18
N LYS A 107 13.16 -25.16 -28.08
CA LYS A 107 14.05 -26.32 -28.05
C LYS A 107 13.46 -27.51 -28.81
N ASP A 108 12.17 -27.78 -28.66
CA ASP A 108 11.50 -28.88 -29.36
C ASP A 108 11.37 -28.67 -30.88
N ARG A 109 11.55 -27.43 -31.35
CA ARG A 109 11.48 -27.04 -32.77
C ARG A 109 12.85 -27.03 -33.47
N ASN A 110 13.94 -27.11 -32.73
CA ASN A 110 15.32 -27.13 -33.25
C ASN A 110 15.88 -28.55 -33.26
#